data_AF-A0A0A1TBY7-F1
#
_entry.id   AF-A0A0A1TBY7-F1
#
_cell.length_a   1.000
_cell.length_b   1.000
_cell.length_c   1.000
_cell.angle_alpha   90.00
_cell.angle_beta   90.00
_cell.angle_gamma   90.00
#
_symmetry.space_group_name_H-M   'P 1'
#
loop_
_entity.id
_entity.type
_entity.pdbx_description
1 polymer ?
#
loop_
_entity_poly.entity_id
_entity_poly.type
_entity_poly.pdbx_seq_one_letter_code
_entity_poly.pdbx_strand_id
1 'polypeptide(L)'
;MACLQSIVVASLVAIAAAGETKYPEVVPGPGLPSLAQLGLTSAQLYQMGTPKSFGTFSAQWSGCGPVEDAYTNVNDAIACFHYLDSLGDQDCFVRGGAAISQFCKAGDAQITGQSVGPDVSVPCREAGQAALWVIDHCTRPDQSVAGFQNPSTTTGMVVDVANIRY
;
A
#
# COMPACT_ATOMS: atom_id res chain seq x y z
N MET A 1 68.70 8.40 30.47
CA MET A 1 67.28 8.50 30.90
C MET A 1 66.56 9.39 29.91
N ALA A 2 65.78 8.82 28.99
CA ALA A 2 65.01 9.56 28.00
C ALA A 2 63.53 9.14 28.16
N CYS A 3 62.68 10.09 28.52
CA CYS A 3 61.24 9.91 28.67
C CYS A 3 60.59 9.79 27.28
N LEU A 4 60.02 8.63 26.97
CA LEU A 4 59.10 8.48 25.83
C LEU A 4 57.79 9.23 26.16
N GLN A 5 57.47 10.26 25.38
CA GLN A 5 56.16 10.90 25.41
C GLN A 5 55.15 10.04 24.64
N SER A 6 54.14 9.56 25.34
CA SER A 6 53.00 8.84 24.76
C SER A 6 52.04 9.85 24.11
N ILE A 7 51.88 9.77 22.79
CA ILE A 7 50.88 10.53 22.04
C ILE A 7 49.59 9.69 22.02
N VAL A 8 48.57 10.16 22.74
CA VAL A 8 47.22 9.56 22.70
C VAL A 8 46.48 10.18 21.51
N VAL A 9 46.20 9.37 20.49
CA VAL A 9 45.39 9.76 19.33
C VAL A 9 43.91 9.61 19.72
N ALA A 10 43.19 10.73 19.85
CA ALA A 10 41.74 10.73 20.09
C ALA A 10 40.98 10.57 18.76
N SER A 11 40.37 9.40 18.55
CA SER A 11 39.52 9.13 17.39
C SER A 11 38.16 9.82 17.55
N LEU A 12 37.89 10.80 16.69
CA LEU A 12 36.57 11.43 16.55
C LEU A 12 35.63 10.48 15.79
N VAL A 13 34.71 9.83 16.49
CA VAL A 13 33.59 9.12 15.87
C VAL A 13 32.53 10.14 15.52
N ALA A 14 32.38 10.45 14.23
CA ALA A 14 31.25 11.23 13.73
C ALA A 14 29.99 10.36 13.78
N ILE A 15 29.11 10.63 14.74
CA ILE A 15 27.78 10.02 14.80
C ILE A 15 26.93 10.75 13.77
N ALA A 16 26.68 10.11 12.63
CA ALA A 16 25.71 10.60 11.66
C ALA A 16 24.31 10.55 12.29
N ALA A 17 23.67 11.71 12.42
CA ALA A 17 22.26 11.79 12.76
C ALA A 17 21.45 11.23 11.57
N ALA A 18 21.00 9.99 11.67
CA ALA A 18 19.98 9.45 10.78
C ALA A 18 18.70 10.26 11.04
N GLY A 19 18.29 11.10 10.09
CA GLY A 19 16.96 11.70 10.14
C GLY A 19 15.92 10.58 10.11
N GLU A 20 14.97 10.60 11.04
CA GLU A 20 13.80 9.73 10.95
C GLU A 20 13.04 10.07 9.66
N THR A 21 13.07 9.18 8.67
CA THR A 21 12.21 9.31 7.50
C THR A 21 10.77 9.22 7.99
N LYS A 22 10.06 10.35 8.01
CA LYS A 22 8.67 10.38 8.46
C LYS A 22 7.77 9.88 7.34
N TYR A 23 7.40 8.61 7.42
CA TYR A 23 6.42 8.01 6.53
C TYR A 23 5.00 8.52 6.85
N PRO A 24 4.12 8.68 5.85
CA PRO A 24 2.70 8.89 6.10
C PRO A 24 2.11 7.75 6.93
N GLU A 25 1.08 8.07 7.72
CA GLU A 25 0.34 7.06 8.46
C GLU A 25 -0.52 6.23 7.50
N VAL A 26 -0.37 4.91 7.58
CA VAL A 26 -1.27 3.97 6.92
C VAL A 26 -2.49 3.77 7.81
N VAL A 27 -3.65 4.22 7.35
CA VAL A 27 -4.91 4.21 8.10
C VAL A 27 -5.85 3.17 7.51
N PRO A 28 -6.16 2.10 8.27
CA PRO A 28 -7.16 1.11 7.90
C PRO A 28 -8.56 1.66 7.64
N GLY A 29 -9.27 1.01 6.73
CA GLY A 29 -10.67 1.25 6.47
C GLY A 29 -11.58 0.86 7.65
N PRO A 30 -12.82 1.38 7.69
CA PRO A 30 -13.77 1.05 8.75
C PRO A 30 -13.99 -0.46 8.90
N GLY A 31 -13.88 -0.97 10.12
CA GLY A 31 -14.10 -2.39 10.44
C GLY A 31 -12.88 -3.30 10.23
N LEU A 32 -11.81 -2.82 9.61
CA LEU A 32 -10.56 -3.59 9.47
C LEU A 32 -9.62 -3.36 10.67
N PRO A 33 -8.77 -4.35 11.01
CA PRO A 33 -7.83 -4.24 12.13
C PRO A 33 -6.84 -3.06 11.99
N SER A 34 -6.62 -2.32 13.08
CA SER A 34 -5.57 -1.30 13.16
C SER A 34 -4.16 -1.90 13.03
N LEU A 35 -3.18 -1.10 12.63
CA LEU A 35 -1.77 -1.54 12.61
C LEU A 35 -1.29 -2.02 13.97
N ALA A 36 -1.70 -1.32 15.05
CA ALA A 36 -1.34 -1.69 16.42
C ALA A 36 -1.89 -3.07 16.82
N GLN A 37 -3.10 -3.43 16.38
CA GLN A 37 -3.66 -4.77 16.59
C GLN A 37 -2.88 -5.87 15.87
N LEU A 38 -2.23 -5.53 14.75
CA LEU A 38 -1.39 -6.44 13.97
C LEU A 38 0.07 -6.43 14.43
N GLY A 39 0.46 -5.57 15.38
CA GLY A 39 1.86 -5.39 15.78
C GLY A 39 2.72 -4.75 14.67
N LEU A 40 2.10 -3.98 13.78
CA LEU A 40 2.73 -3.31 12.65
C LEU A 40 2.81 -1.79 12.87
N THR A 41 3.69 -1.15 12.11
CA THR A 41 3.85 0.30 12.02
C THR A 41 3.84 0.72 10.56
N SER A 42 3.47 1.98 10.29
CA SER A 42 3.51 2.49 8.92
C SER A 42 4.94 2.43 8.35
N ALA A 43 5.96 2.78 9.15
CA ALA A 43 7.36 2.70 8.71
C ALA A 43 7.75 1.30 8.23
N GLN A 44 7.32 0.25 8.94
CA GLN A 44 7.55 -1.14 8.50
C GLN A 44 6.90 -1.41 7.14
N LEU A 45 5.65 -0.99 6.93
CA LEU A 45 4.94 -1.20 5.67
C LEU A 45 5.65 -0.52 4.48
N TYR A 46 6.14 0.71 4.66
CA TYR A 46 6.91 1.40 3.62
C TYR A 46 8.29 0.77 3.35
N GLN A 47 8.84 0.02 4.31
CA GLN A 47 10.16 -0.60 4.21
C GLN A 47 10.14 -2.04 3.68
N MET A 48 8.96 -2.64 3.49
CA MET A 48 8.80 -4.00 2.96
C MET A 48 9.19 -4.13 1.47
N GLY A 49 9.49 -3.01 0.80
CA GLY A 49 9.94 -2.97 -0.60
C GLY A 49 8.79 -3.07 -1.60
N THR A 50 9.13 -3.02 -2.89
CA THR A 50 8.15 -3.11 -3.98
C THR A 50 7.79 -4.57 -4.24
N PRO A 51 6.53 -5.00 -4.04
CA PRO A 51 6.12 -6.34 -4.35
C PRO A 51 5.97 -6.52 -5.86
N LYS A 52 6.10 -7.76 -6.35
CA LYS A 52 5.77 -8.10 -7.73
C LYS A 52 4.38 -8.72 -7.77
N SER A 53 3.58 -8.34 -8.75
CA SER A 53 2.27 -8.97 -8.95
C SER A 53 2.46 -10.43 -9.37
N PHE A 54 1.72 -11.34 -8.72
CA PHE A 54 1.67 -12.75 -9.08
C PHE A 54 0.22 -13.20 -9.13
N GLY A 55 -0.24 -13.68 -10.29
CA GLY A 55 -1.59 -14.22 -10.42
C GLY A 55 -2.17 -14.05 -11.82
N THR A 56 -3.22 -14.81 -12.09
CA THR A 56 -4.05 -14.63 -13.29
C THR A 56 -5.23 -13.76 -12.91
N PHE A 57 -5.29 -12.55 -13.47
CA PHE A 57 -6.39 -11.61 -13.25
C PHE A 57 -7.30 -11.54 -14.48
N SER A 58 -8.56 -11.18 -14.26
CA SER A 58 -9.49 -10.94 -15.35
C SER A 58 -9.11 -9.66 -16.09
N ALA A 59 -8.96 -9.75 -17.42
CA ALA A 59 -8.82 -8.58 -18.28
C ALA A 59 -10.15 -7.84 -18.50
N GLN A 60 -11.27 -8.39 -18.03
CA GLN A 60 -12.59 -7.84 -18.34
C GLN A 60 -12.85 -6.53 -17.59
N TRP A 61 -12.39 -6.42 -16.34
CA TRP A 61 -12.53 -5.22 -15.50
C TRP A 61 -11.19 -4.80 -14.92
N SER A 62 -10.34 -4.29 -15.80
CA SER A 62 -9.06 -3.67 -15.43
C SER A 62 -8.76 -2.44 -16.29
N GLY A 63 -7.98 -1.52 -15.75
CA GLY A 63 -7.61 -0.29 -16.45
C GLY A 63 -6.75 0.65 -15.61
N CYS A 64 -6.09 1.59 -16.29
CA CYS A 64 -5.29 2.65 -15.68
C CYS A 64 -6.01 4.00 -15.80
N GLY A 65 -5.79 4.91 -14.84
CA GLY A 65 -6.56 6.16 -14.78
C GLY A 65 -8.02 5.90 -14.37
N PRO A 66 -8.93 6.87 -14.56
CA PRO A 66 -9.26 7.33 -15.92
C PRO A 66 -8.90 8.79 -16.23
N VAL A 67 -8.50 9.57 -15.23
CA VAL A 67 -8.13 10.98 -15.35
C VAL A 67 -6.86 11.27 -14.57
N GLU A 68 -6.19 12.39 -14.90
CA GLU A 68 -4.94 12.79 -14.24
C GLU A 68 -5.09 12.97 -12.72
N ASP A 69 -6.22 13.53 -12.28
CA ASP A 69 -6.47 13.78 -10.85
C ASP A 69 -6.64 12.49 -10.02
N ALA A 70 -6.81 11.33 -10.66
CA ALA A 70 -6.88 10.05 -9.97
C ALA A 70 -5.50 9.54 -9.52
N TYR A 71 -4.41 10.05 -10.10
CA TYR A 71 -3.05 9.57 -9.84
C TYR A 71 -2.54 10.00 -8.46
N THR A 72 -1.90 9.06 -7.78
CA THR A 72 -1.39 9.19 -6.41
C THR A 72 0.04 8.64 -6.30
N ASN A 73 0.74 8.92 -5.20
CA ASN A 73 2.07 8.39 -4.95
C ASN A 73 2.09 6.85 -4.88
N VAL A 74 2.92 6.20 -5.70
CA VAL A 74 3.00 4.74 -5.74
C VAL A 74 3.45 4.12 -4.42
N ASN A 75 4.31 4.79 -3.64
CA ASN A 75 4.79 4.24 -2.36
C ASN A 75 3.68 4.23 -1.31
N ASP A 76 2.77 5.19 -1.35
CA ASP A 76 1.61 5.24 -0.48
C ASP A 76 0.63 4.11 -0.80
N ALA A 77 0.40 3.84 -2.10
CA ALA A 77 -0.37 2.69 -2.56
C ALA A 77 0.28 1.36 -2.15
N ILE A 78 1.61 1.22 -2.30
CA ILE A 78 2.36 0.02 -1.87
C ILE A 78 2.25 -0.20 -0.36
N ALA A 79 2.31 0.85 0.45
CA ALA A 79 2.16 0.72 1.90
C ALA A 79 0.76 0.21 2.27
N CYS A 80 -0.28 0.68 1.58
CA CYS A 80 -1.63 0.12 1.72
C CYS A 80 -1.73 -1.32 1.23
N PHE A 81 -1.07 -1.69 0.13
CA PHE A 81 -0.99 -3.08 -0.31
C PHE A 81 -0.43 -3.99 0.80
N HIS A 82 0.71 -3.61 1.40
CA HIS A 82 1.35 -4.41 2.45
C HIS A 82 0.45 -4.57 3.68
N TYR A 83 -0.34 -3.54 4.01
CA TYR A 83 -1.37 -3.66 5.03
C TYR A 83 -2.41 -4.72 4.66
N LEU A 84 -2.98 -4.67 3.47
CA LEU A 84 -4.00 -5.64 3.03
C LEU A 84 -3.44 -7.06 2.92
N ASP A 85 -2.20 -7.22 2.47
CA ASP A 85 -1.51 -8.51 2.41
C ASP A 85 -1.29 -9.09 3.81
N SER A 86 -0.91 -8.25 4.80
CA SER A 86 -0.74 -8.66 6.19
C SER A 86 -2.02 -9.14 6.88
N LEU A 87 -3.19 -8.75 6.36
CA LEU A 87 -4.48 -9.20 6.86
C LEU A 87 -4.82 -10.64 6.44
N GLY A 88 -4.17 -11.18 5.41
CA GLY A 88 -4.31 -12.58 5.00
C GLY A 88 -5.74 -12.97 4.62
N ASP A 89 -6.34 -13.89 5.38
CA ASP A 89 -7.69 -14.45 5.19
C ASP A 89 -8.82 -13.58 5.78
N GLN A 90 -8.51 -12.46 6.43
CA GLN A 90 -9.52 -11.52 6.92
C GLN A 90 -10.41 -11.04 5.75
N ASP A 91 -11.71 -10.93 6.00
CA ASP A 91 -12.68 -10.48 5.01
C ASP A 91 -12.53 -8.98 4.68
N CYS A 92 -12.33 -8.69 3.39
CA CYS A 92 -12.46 -7.37 2.80
C CYS A 92 -13.83 -7.26 2.12
N PHE A 93 -14.80 -6.77 2.90
CA PHE A 93 -16.20 -6.71 2.51
C PHE A 93 -16.54 -5.46 1.70
N VAL A 94 -17.31 -5.66 0.64
CA VAL A 94 -17.87 -4.61 -0.20
C VAL A 94 -19.38 -4.74 -0.25
N ARG A 95 -20.08 -3.65 0.04
CA ARG A 95 -21.53 -3.58 -0.09
C ARG A 95 -21.92 -3.45 -1.57
N GLY A 96 -22.95 -4.18 -1.96
CA GLY A 96 -23.53 -4.11 -3.30
C GLY A 96 -24.13 -2.75 -3.64
N GLY A 97 -24.51 -2.58 -4.91
CA GLY A 97 -25.11 -1.33 -5.39
C GLY A 97 -24.11 -0.19 -5.60
N ALA A 98 -22.86 -0.52 -5.95
CA ALA A 98 -21.76 0.40 -6.23
C ALA A 98 -21.34 1.30 -5.05
N ALA A 99 -21.59 0.85 -3.82
CA ALA A 99 -21.10 1.53 -2.64
C ALA A 99 -19.57 1.39 -2.52
N ILE A 100 -18.88 2.48 -2.20
CA ILE A 100 -17.43 2.49 -1.99
C ILE A 100 -17.12 1.98 -0.59
N SER A 101 -16.39 0.87 -0.51
CA SER A 101 -15.76 0.39 0.72
C SER A 101 -14.30 0.84 0.74
N GLN A 102 -13.94 1.71 1.68
CA GLN A 102 -12.55 2.06 1.94
C GLN A 102 -11.84 0.86 2.61
N PHE A 103 -10.73 0.39 2.04
CA PHE A 103 -9.89 -0.64 2.68
C PHE A 103 -8.68 -0.06 3.39
N CYS A 104 -8.02 0.91 2.77
CA CYS A 104 -6.84 1.55 3.36
C CYS A 104 -6.60 2.92 2.72
N LYS A 105 -6.03 3.86 3.48
CA LYS A 105 -5.43 5.09 2.95
C LYS A 105 -4.04 5.33 3.52
N ALA A 106 -3.17 5.95 2.74
CA ALA A 106 -1.85 6.40 3.18
C ALA A 106 -1.47 7.63 2.36
N GLY A 107 -0.94 8.68 2.98
CA GLY A 107 -0.61 9.92 2.27
C GLY A 107 -1.78 10.45 1.44
N ASP A 108 -1.63 10.52 0.12
CA ASP A 108 -2.72 10.86 -0.81
C ASP A 108 -3.35 9.65 -1.53
N ALA A 109 -2.89 8.43 -1.26
CA ALA A 109 -3.39 7.20 -1.85
C ALA A 109 -4.54 6.57 -1.05
N GLN A 110 -5.45 5.96 -1.78
CA GLN A 110 -6.44 5.02 -1.24
C GLN A 110 -6.51 3.73 -2.04
N ILE A 111 -6.80 2.64 -1.33
CA ILE A 111 -7.30 1.40 -1.90
C ILE A 111 -8.75 1.22 -1.45
N THR A 112 -9.64 1.07 -2.41
CA THR A 112 -11.09 0.88 -2.17
C THR A 112 -11.62 -0.33 -2.94
N GLY A 113 -12.79 -0.81 -2.54
CA GLY A 113 -13.53 -1.83 -3.27
C GLY A 113 -14.95 -1.38 -3.57
N GLN A 114 -15.47 -1.76 -4.74
CA GLN A 114 -16.84 -1.51 -5.17
C GLN A 114 -17.46 -2.78 -5.77
N SER A 115 -18.75 -3.01 -5.53
CA SER A 115 -19.51 -4.08 -6.16
C SER A 115 -20.70 -3.52 -6.92
N VAL A 116 -20.74 -3.71 -8.23
CA VAL A 116 -21.88 -3.31 -9.08
C VAL A 116 -23.07 -4.26 -8.95
N GLY A 117 -22.91 -5.37 -8.23
CA GLY A 117 -23.92 -6.39 -8.00
C GLY A 117 -24.30 -6.52 -6.52
N PRO A 118 -24.39 -7.75 -5.98
CA PRO A 118 -24.70 -7.97 -4.57
C PRO A 118 -23.52 -7.61 -3.66
N ASP A 119 -23.72 -7.75 -2.36
CA ASP A 119 -22.62 -7.76 -1.40
C ASP A 119 -21.58 -8.84 -1.78
N VAL A 120 -20.30 -8.51 -1.72
CA VAL A 120 -19.18 -9.41 -2.03
C VAL A 120 -18.13 -9.29 -0.92
N SER A 121 -17.54 -10.42 -0.53
CA SER A 121 -16.38 -10.48 0.35
C SER A 121 -15.30 -11.31 -0.32
N VAL A 122 -14.05 -10.86 -0.19
CA VAL A 122 -12.85 -11.61 -0.57
C VAL A 122 -11.83 -11.52 0.56
N PRO A 123 -10.88 -12.48 0.68
CA PRO A 123 -9.73 -12.30 1.55
C PRO A 123 -9.01 -10.99 1.25
N CYS A 124 -8.61 -10.25 2.29
CA CYS A 124 -7.94 -8.96 2.11
C CYS A 124 -6.62 -9.08 1.35
N ARG A 125 -5.91 -10.22 1.45
CA ARG A 125 -4.75 -10.47 0.57
C ARG A 125 -5.14 -10.43 -0.91
N GLU A 126 -6.32 -10.92 -1.28
CA GLU A 126 -6.77 -10.98 -2.67
C GLU A 126 -7.15 -9.59 -3.19
N ALA A 127 -7.83 -8.80 -2.36
CA ALA A 127 -8.05 -7.38 -2.65
C ALA A 127 -6.71 -6.64 -2.80
N GLY A 128 -5.73 -6.94 -1.94
CA GLY A 128 -4.36 -6.46 -2.05
C GLY A 128 -3.71 -6.86 -3.38
N GLN A 129 -3.79 -8.12 -3.79
CA GLN A 129 -3.23 -8.59 -5.06
C GLN A 129 -3.87 -7.89 -6.28
N ALA A 130 -5.16 -7.57 -6.24
CA ALA A 130 -5.80 -6.76 -7.28
C ALA A 130 -5.22 -5.33 -7.32
N ALA A 131 -5.02 -4.69 -6.16
CA ALA A 131 -4.34 -3.39 -6.11
C ALA A 131 -2.87 -3.47 -6.58
N LEU A 132 -2.19 -4.57 -6.28
CA LEU A 132 -0.82 -4.80 -6.74
C LEU A 132 -0.72 -4.95 -8.25
N TRP A 133 -1.72 -5.55 -8.90
CA TRP A 133 -1.80 -5.55 -10.36
C TRP A 133 -1.82 -4.11 -10.90
N VAL A 134 -2.62 -3.22 -10.31
CA VAL A 134 -2.68 -1.80 -10.69
C VAL A 134 -1.32 -1.12 -10.47
N ILE A 135 -0.69 -1.36 -9.32
CA ILE A 135 0.66 -0.84 -9.03
C ILE A 135 1.68 -1.32 -10.09
N ASP A 136 1.65 -2.58 -10.47
CA ASP A 136 2.60 -3.16 -11.43
C ASP A 136 2.35 -2.68 -12.87
N HIS A 137 1.09 -2.49 -13.29
CA HIS A 137 0.72 -2.22 -14.68
C HIS A 137 0.44 -0.75 -14.99
N CYS A 138 0.04 0.03 -13.99
CA CYS A 138 -0.44 1.41 -14.16
C CYS A 138 0.48 2.47 -13.53
N THR A 139 1.56 2.07 -12.87
CA THR A 139 2.57 3.02 -12.39
C THR A 139 3.27 3.69 -13.57
N ARG A 140 3.28 5.03 -13.55
CA ARG A 140 3.91 5.88 -14.55
C ARG A 140 5.40 6.12 -14.22
N PRO A 141 6.19 6.62 -15.19
CA PRO A 141 7.59 6.96 -14.97
C PRO A 141 7.83 7.98 -13.85
N ASP A 142 6.85 8.83 -13.56
CA ASP A 142 6.90 9.85 -12.49
C ASP A 142 6.57 9.31 -11.09
N GLN A 143 6.43 7.98 -10.94
CA GLN A 143 6.08 7.30 -9.70
C GLN A 143 4.66 7.60 -9.20
N SER A 144 3.77 8.00 -10.11
CA SER A 144 2.34 8.07 -9.84
C SER A 144 1.60 6.82 -10.32
N VAL A 145 0.52 6.43 -9.65
CA VAL A 145 -0.31 5.27 -10.00
C VAL A 145 -1.80 5.59 -9.85
N ALA A 146 -2.61 5.07 -10.76
CA ALA A 146 -4.06 4.98 -10.61
C ALA A 146 -4.62 3.90 -11.52
N GLY A 147 -5.70 3.27 -11.09
CA GLY A 147 -6.41 2.30 -11.89
C GLY A 147 -7.26 1.36 -11.06
N PHE A 148 -7.74 0.31 -11.71
CA PHE A 148 -8.64 -0.65 -11.10
C PHE A 148 -8.41 -2.06 -11.63
N GLN A 149 -8.74 -3.04 -10.80
CA GLN A 149 -8.66 -4.45 -11.16
C GLN A 149 -9.70 -5.25 -10.38
N ASN A 150 -10.37 -6.17 -11.06
CA ASN A 150 -11.19 -7.21 -10.43
C ASN A 150 -10.31 -8.29 -9.76
N PRO A 151 -10.58 -8.69 -8.50
CA PRO A 151 -9.90 -9.81 -7.85
C PRO A 151 -10.08 -11.14 -8.60
N SER A 152 -9.12 -12.05 -8.48
CA SER A 152 -9.04 -13.24 -9.35
C SER A 152 -10.10 -14.32 -9.07
N THR A 153 -10.67 -14.38 -7.86
CA THR A 153 -11.59 -15.45 -7.46
C THR A 153 -13.06 -15.05 -7.50
N THR A 154 -13.37 -13.76 -7.67
CA THR A 154 -14.76 -13.25 -7.65
C THR A 154 -15.11 -12.48 -8.92
N THR A 155 -16.40 -12.55 -9.27
CA THR A 155 -16.99 -11.69 -10.30
C THR A 155 -17.86 -10.65 -9.59
N GLY A 156 -17.80 -9.38 -10.00
CA GLY A 156 -18.66 -8.34 -9.42
C GLY A 156 -17.94 -7.30 -8.56
N MET A 157 -16.78 -7.62 -7.98
CA MET A 157 -15.97 -6.66 -7.22
C MET A 157 -14.88 -6.02 -8.08
N VAL A 158 -14.67 -4.72 -7.93
CA VAL A 158 -13.55 -3.97 -8.49
C VAL A 158 -12.76 -3.36 -7.34
N VAL A 159 -11.44 -3.48 -7.39
CA VAL A 159 -10.52 -2.83 -6.46
C VAL A 159 -9.87 -1.65 -7.17
N ASP A 160 -9.99 -0.47 -6.58
CA ASP A 160 -9.47 0.77 -7.11
C ASP A 160 -8.25 1.24 -6.31
N VAL A 161 -7.23 1.72 -7.02
CA VAL A 161 -6.10 2.48 -6.47
C VAL A 161 -6.20 3.89 -7.05
N ALA A 162 -6.38 4.89 -6.18
CA ALA A 162 -6.57 6.27 -6.63
C ALA A 162 -6.16 7.29 -5.56
N ASN A 163 -6.14 8.55 -5.94
CA ASN A 163 -6.02 9.68 -5.05
C ASN A 163 -7.26 9.81 -4.15
N ILE A 164 -7.08 10.14 -2.87
CA ILE A 164 -8.19 10.33 -1.90
C ILE A 164 -9.12 11.49 -2.31
N ARG A 165 -8.64 12.42 -3.13
CA ARG A 165 -9.40 13.59 -3.58
C ARG A 165 -10.14 13.39 -4.89
N TYR A 166 -10.02 12.20 -5.48
CA TYR A 166 -10.67 11.83 -6.74
C TYR A 166 -12.10 11.34 -6.52
#